data_AF-A0A023EMX0-F1
#
_entry.id   AF-A0A023EMX0-F1
#
_cell.length_a   1.000
_cell.length_b   1.000
_cell.length_c   1.000
_cell.angle_alpha   90.00
_cell.angle_beta   90.00
_cell.angle_gamma   90.00
#
_symmetry.space_group_name_H-M   'P 1'
#
loop_
_entity.id
_entity.type
_entity.pdbx_description
1 polymer ?
#
loop_
_entity_poly.entity_id
_entity_poly.type
_entity_poly.pdbx_seq_one_letter_code
_entity_poly.pdbx_strand_id
1 'polypeptide(L)'
;MPCLQKLSLRGSQQIFTGKEVGTANRLSELKLSGYCVDTDSFNRFLTRSSLKRISLLECTCCSAEVPLKSDSIRDLILDPMFQKRLPLFPSLEKLYLKGMDDTDFHYILLKICEYYPKLERLTLHVGPGQIGSMRPTPDSTNVTATNSFSLLNKLDKLKDLHLNRIDLTGIDWTICEGSNVNYIHLKGCSIDGTGAEKIVRTFKHLRTFYFDYCYLRQPRADLFDIDKSSADGLHWLARYCKISYHDIHIEELPELRFPNILFL
;
A
#
# COMPACT_ATOMS: atom_id res chain seq x y z
N MET A 1 4.12 32.46 -13.64
CA MET A 1 5.42 32.01 -13.06
C MET A 1 6.07 30.97 -13.97
N PRO A 2 6.87 31.36 -14.98
CA PRO A 2 7.30 30.45 -16.05
C PRO A 2 8.32 29.38 -15.61
N CYS A 3 8.98 29.56 -14.45
CA CYS A 3 9.99 28.64 -13.93
C CYS A 3 9.52 27.74 -12.77
N LEU A 4 8.26 27.84 -12.37
CA LEU A 4 7.74 27.06 -11.24
C LEU A 4 7.69 25.57 -11.61
N GLN A 5 8.41 24.73 -10.86
CA GLN A 5 8.50 23.28 -11.11
C GLN A 5 7.73 22.44 -10.11
N LYS A 6 7.57 22.95 -8.88
CA LYS A 6 6.88 22.27 -7.78
C LYS A 6 5.95 23.25 -7.10
N LEU A 7 4.75 22.82 -6.80
CA LEU A 7 3.77 23.64 -6.11
C LEU A 7 3.03 22.78 -5.09
N SER A 8 2.86 23.33 -3.89
CA SER A 8 2.05 22.73 -2.83
C SER A 8 1.02 23.75 -2.39
N LEU A 9 -0.25 23.38 -2.47
CA LEU A 9 -1.38 24.21 -2.09
C LEU A 9 -2.19 23.48 -1.03
N ARG A 10 -2.63 24.22 -0.01
CA ARG A 10 -3.56 23.74 1.00
C ARG A 10 -4.83 24.58 0.93
N GLY A 11 -5.94 23.89 0.74
CA GLY A 11 -7.28 24.44 0.68
C GLY A 11 -8.08 24.05 1.91
N SER A 12 -9.28 24.63 1.96
CA SER A 12 -10.34 24.37 2.91
C SER A 12 -11.65 24.21 2.13
N GLN A 13 -11.69 23.18 1.28
CA GLN A 13 -12.79 22.79 0.40
C GLN A 13 -13.11 23.75 -0.77
N GLN A 14 -12.17 24.62 -1.17
CA GLN A 14 -12.36 25.37 -2.42
C GLN A 14 -12.31 24.43 -3.63
N ILE A 15 -12.95 24.86 -4.72
CA ILE A 15 -12.88 24.16 -6.00
C ILE A 15 -11.52 24.43 -6.64
N PHE A 16 -10.84 23.38 -7.10
CA PHE A 16 -9.62 23.47 -7.88
C PHE A 16 -9.87 22.99 -9.31
N THR A 17 -9.58 23.84 -10.30
CA THR A 17 -9.89 23.57 -11.71
C THR A 17 -8.65 23.30 -12.56
N GLY A 18 -7.46 23.61 -12.06
CA GLY A 18 -6.20 23.61 -12.82
C GLY A 18 -5.93 24.93 -13.56
N LYS A 19 -6.92 25.82 -13.72
CA LYS A 19 -6.72 27.15 -14.32
C LYS A 19 -5.81 28.03 -13.46
N GLU A 20 -5.87 27.84 -12.15
CA GLU A 20 -5.10 28.55 -11.14
C GLU A 20 -3.59 28.38 -11.36
N VAL A 21 -3.20 27.26 -11.98
CA VAL A 21 -1.81 26.89 -12.26
C VAL A 21 -1.52 26.77 -13.77
N GLY A 22 -2.49 27.09 -14.63
CA GLY A 22 -2.42 26.86 -16.07
C GLY A 22 -1.32 27.64 -16.80
N THR A 23 -0.75 28.68 -16.19
CA THR A 23 0.38 29.46 -16.74
C THR A 23 1.75 28.91 -16.33
N ALA A 24 1.80 27.90 -15.46
CA ALA A 24 3.03 27.28 -14.97
C ALA A 24 3.46 26.11 -15.87
N ASN A 25 3.90 26.41 -17.09
CA ASN A 25 4.19 25.41 -18.13
C ASN A 25 5.31 24.40 -17.76
N ARG A 26 6.16 24.75 -16.79
CA ARG A 26 7.25 23.90 -16.27
C ARG A 26 6.87 23.12 -15.01
N LEU A 27 5.61 23.19 -14.57
CA LEU A 27 5.15 22.51 -13.36
C LEU A 27 5.20 21.00 -13.55
N SER A 28 6.03 20.34 -12.76
CA SER A 28 6.28 18.89 -12.81
C SER A 28 5.71 18.15 -11.60
N GLU A 29 5.49 18.85 -10.49
CA GLU A 29 4.96 18.31 -9.24
C GLU A 29 3.88 19.24 -8.68
N LEU A 30 2.70 18.69 -8.42
CA LEU A 30 1.58 19.40 -7.81
C LEU A 30 1.08 18.63 -6.60
N LYS A 31 1.07 19.29 -5.43
CA LYS A 31 0.44 18.78 -4.21
C LYS A 31 -0.77 19.63 -3.87
N LEU A 32 -1.90 18.98 -3.77
CA LEU A 32 -3.15 19.57 -3.32
C LEU A 32 -3.56 18.87 -2.03
N SER A 33 -3.97 19.67 -1.05
CA SER A 33 -4.57 19.18 0.19
C SER A 33 -5.86 19.93 0.48
N GLY A 34 -6.94 19.21 0.79
CA GLY A 34 -8.19 19.84 1.24
C GLY A 34 -8.98 20.57 0.15
N TYR A 35 -8.89 20.15 -1.12
CA TYR A 35 -9.63 20.75 -2.25
C TYR A 35 -10.74 19.83 -2.79
N CYS A 36 -11.82 20.41 -3.35
CA CYS A 36 -12.70 19.70 -4.30
C CYS A 36 -12.15 19.88 -5.70
N VAL A 37 -11.67 18.80 -6.32
CA VAL A 37 -11.13 18.83 -7.68
C VAL A 37 -12.28 18.77 -8.68
N ASP A 38 -12.43 19.80 -9.50
CA ASP A 38 -13.30 19.79 -10.67
C ASP A 38 -12.67 18.86 -11.71
N THR A 39 -13.20 17.64 -11.80
CA THR A 39 -12.61 16.57 -12.60
C THR A 39 -12.45 16.95 -14.08
N ASP A 40 -13.45 17.58 -14.69
CA ASP A 40 -13.46 17.87 -16.13
C ASP A 40 -12.48 18.99 -16.49
N SER A 41 -12.44 20.04 -15.66
CA SER A 41 -11.50 21.14 -15.83
C SER A 41 -10.08 20.70 -15.53
N PHE A 42 -9.90 19.91 -14.46
CA PHE A 42 -8.58 19.41 -14.10
C PHE A 42 -8.05 18.40 -15.13
N ASN A 43 -8.89 17.53 -15.70
CA ASN A 43 -8.50 16.67 -16.82
C ASN A 43 -8.00 17.46 -18.03
N ARG A 44 -8.70 18.55 -18.41
CA ARG A 44 -8.24 19.44 -19.50
C ARG A 44 -6.88 20.07 -19.21
N PHE A 45 -6.63 20.42 -17.96
CA PHE A 45 -5.32 20.88 -17.52
C PHE A 45 -4.27 19.75 -17.60
N LEU A 46 -4.58 18.56 -17.08
CA LEU A 46 -3.66 17.41 -17.09
C LEU A 46 -3.20 17.05 -18.50
N THR A 47 -4.10 17.05 -19.50
CA THR A 47 -3.79 16.77 -20.91
C THR A 47 -2.72 17.70 -21.50
N ARG A 48 -2.65 18.95 -21.03
CA ARG A 48 -1.70 19.96 -21.54
C ARG A 48 -0.50 20.17 -20.61
N SER A 49 -0.54 19.59 -19.42
CA SER A 49 0.48 19.77 -18.41
C SER A 49 1.71 18.88 -18.66
N SER A 50 2.86 19.33 -18.18
CA SER A 50 4.08 18.53 -18.10
C SER A 50 4.22 17.79 -16.76
N LEU A 51 3.14 17.75 -15.95
CA LEU A 51 3.13 17.13 -14.64
C LEU A 51 3.56 15.67 -14.72
N LYS A 52 4.40 15.28 -13.76
CA LYS A 52 4.87 13.91 -13.56
C LYS A 52 4.46 13.36 -12.21
N ARG A 53 4.22 14.23 -11.23
CA ARG A 53 3.90 13.85 -9.85
C ARG A 53 2.70 14.63 -9.34
N ILE A 54 1.76 13.91 -8.76
CA ILE A 54 0.56 14.49 -8.15
C ILE A 54 0.36 13.91 -6.75
N SER A 55 0.00 14.79 -5.81
CA SER A 55 -0.51 14.40 -4.49
C SER A 55 -1.87 15.03 -4.29
N LEU A 56 -2.88 14.20 -3.99
CA LEU A 56 -4.27 14.57 -3.73
C LEU A 56 -4.68 14.05 -2.35
N LEU A 57 -4.09 14.62 -1.30
CA LEU A 57 -4.41 14.26 0.08
C LEU A 57 -5.65 15.03 0.54
N GLU A 58 -6.58 14.40 1.24
CA GLU A 58 -7.80 15.07 1.75
C GLU A 58 -8.57 15.81 0.63
N CYS A 59 -8.44 15.33 -0.62
CA CYS A 59 -9.06 15.91 -1.80
C CYS A 59 -10.23 15.03 -2.26
N THR A 60 -11.36 15.67 -2.57
CA THR A 60 -12.51 15.00 -3.20
C THR A 60 -12.57 15.32 -4.69
N CYS A 61 -13.21 14.48 -5.49
CA CYS A 61 -13.56 14.81 -6.87
C CYS A 61 -15.02 15.26 -6.94
N CYS A 62 -15.27 16.41 -7.56
CA CYS A 62 -16.62 16.96 -7.64
C CYS A 62 -17.53 16.13 -8.56
N SER A 63 -16.96 15.42 -9.56
CA SER A 63 -17.68 14.42 -10.38
C SER A 63 -17.28 13.00 -9.97
N ALA A 64 -18.29 12.19 -9.64
CA ALA A 64 -18.13 10.79 -9.22
C ALA A 64 -17.91 9.81 -10.39
N GLU A 65 -18.36 10.18 -11.58
CA GLU A 65 -18.46 9.27 -12.72
C GLU A 65 -17.23 9.33 -13.62
N VAL A 66 -16.56 10.47 -13.68
CA VAL A 66 -15.39 10.68 -14.53
C VAL A 66 -14.13 10.53 -13.68
N PRO A 67 -13.24 9.56 -13.97
CA PRO A 67 -11.96 9.48 -13.28
C PRO A 67 -11.00 10.56 -13.80
N LEU A 68 -10.02 10.93 -12.98
CA LEU A 68 -8.88 11.73 -13.45
C LEU A 68 -8.05 10.92 -14.45
N LYS A 69 -7.55 11.56 -15.51
CA LYS A 69 -6.82 10.90 -16.61
C LYS A 69 -5.58 11.67 -16.99
N SER A 70 -4.48 10.94 -17.20
CA SER A 70 -3.23 11.51 -17.70
C SER A 70 -2.24 10.42 -18.09
N ASP A 71 -1.61 10.57 -19.25
CA ASP A 71 -0.55 9.67 -19.72
C ASP A 71 0.84 10.07 -19.21
N SER A 72 0.97 11.24 -18.58
CA SER A 72 2.25 11.82 -18.17
C SER A 72 2.60 11.57 -16.70
N ILE A 73 1.61 11.29 -15.85
CA ILE A 73 1.79 11.06 -14.42
C ILE A 73 2.46 9.72 -14.16
N ARG A 74 3.52 9.76 -13.35
CA ARG A 74 4.35 8.61 -12.94
C ARG A 74 4.34 8.37 -11.44
N ASP A 75 4.01 9.38 -10.64
CA ASP A 75 4.00 9.31 -9.18
C ASP A 75 2.67 9.89 -8.65
N LEU A 76 1.95 9.09 -7.86
CA LEU A 76 0.66 9.45 -7.29
C LEU A 76 0.63 9.17 -5.79
N ILE A 77 0.24 10.18 -5.02
CA ILE A 77 -0.14 10.07 -3.62
C ILE A 77 -1.64 10.39 -3.52
N LEU A 78 -2.42 9.47 -2.96
CA LEU A 78 -3.89 9.57 -2.92
C LEU A 78 -4.46 9.05 -1.61
N ASP A 79 -5.54 9.68 -1.17
CA ASP A 79 -6.43 9.13 -0.13
C ASP A 79 -7.65 8.48 -0.81
N PRO A 80 -7.73 7.14 -0.91
CA PRO A 80 -8.79 6.47 -1.69
C PRO A 80 -10.18 6.69 -1.10
N MET A 81 -10.31 6.93 0.22
CA MET A 81 -11.60 7.16 0.89
C MET A 81 -12.34 8.38 0.36
N PHE A 82 -11.62 9.39 -0.13
CA PHE A 82 -12.23 10.61 -0.67
C PHE A 82 -12.50 10.53 -2.18
N GLN A 83 -12.26 9.36 -2.78
CA GLN A 83 -12.25 9.14 -4.21
C GLN A 83 -13.10 7.92 -4.56
N LYS A 84 -14.25 8.15 -5.19
CA LYS A 84 -15.12 7.05 -5.65
C LYS A 84 -14.47 6.16 -6.71
N ARG A 85 -13.48 6.67 -7.44
CA ARG A 85 -12.74 5.96 -8.49
C ARG A 85 -11.26 6.30 -8.40
N LEU A 86 -10.40 5.31 -8.62
CA LEU A 86 -8.98 5.54 -8.80
C LEU A 86 -8.73 6.34 -10.11
N PRO A 87 -7.76 7.29 -10.11
CA PRO A 87 -7.29 7.91 -11.34
C PRO A 87 -6.79 6.89 -12.37
N LEU A 88 -6.99 7.18 -13.66
CA LEU A 88 -6.47 6.37 -14.76
C LEU A 88 -5.18 6.99 -15.29
N PHE A 89 -4.06 6.57 -14.70
CA PHE A 89 -2.70 6.97 -15.07
C PHE A 89 -1.91 5.76 -15.59
N PRO A 90 -2.01 5.40 -16.88
CA PRO A 90 -1.39 4.18 -17.41
C PRO A 90 0.14 4.18 -17.38
N SER A 91 0.76 5.36 -17.19
CA SER A 91 2.20 5.53 -17.01
C SER A 91 2.66 5.52 -15.55
N LEU A 92 1.77 5.21 -14.60
CA LEU A 92 2.09 5.28 -13.18
C LEU A 92 3.13 4.22 -12.79
N GLU A 93 4.22 4.69 -12.18
CA GLU A 93 5.35 3.87 -11.70
C GLU A 93 5.34 3.78 -10.17
N LYS A 94 4.83 4.80 -9.48
CA LYS A 94 4.80 4.88 -8.01
C LYS A 94 3.41 5.26 -7.53
N LEU A 95 2.87 4.45 -6.64
CA LEU A 95 1.58 4.68 -6.01
C LEU A 95 1.72 4.62 -4.49
N TYR A 96 1.31 5.68 -3.84
CA TYR A 96 1.14 5.76 -2.39
C TYR A 96 -0.33 5.99 -2.06
N LEU A 97 -0.91 5.07 -1.31
CA LEU A 97 -2.28 5.16 -0.83
C LEU A 97 -2.30 5.34 0.68
N LYS A 98 -2.95 6.40 1.16
CA LYS A 98 -3.21 6.62 2.57
C LYS A 98 -4.69 6.38 2.88
N GLY A 99 -4.95 5.21 3.46
CA GLY A 99 -6.27 4.82 3.96
C GLY A 99 -6.40 4.98 5.47
N MET A 100 -7.53 4.49 5.95
CA MET A 100 -7.91 4.30 7.35
C MET A 100 -8.09 2.80 7.64
N ASP A 101 -8.49 2.45 8.85
CA ASP A 101 -8.79 1.07 9.25
C ASP A 101 -9.93 0.42 8.46
N ASP A 102 -10.93 1.20 8.08
CA ASP A 102 -12.11 0.79 7.30
C ASP A 102 -11.89 0.78 5.78
N THR A 103 -10.70 1.13 5.31
CA THR A 103 -10.39 1.17 3.87
C THR A 103 -10.32 -0.24 3.28
N ASP A 104 -11.16 -0.51 2.28
CA ASP A 104 -11.15 -1.78 1.54
C ASP A 104 -9.96 -1.87 0.57
N PHE A 105 -8.78 -2.21 1.12
CA PHE A 105 -7.57 -2.42 0.34
C PHE A 105 -7.67 -3.63 -0.60
N HIS A 106 -8.56 -4.59 -0.36
CA HIS A 106 -8.79 -5.72 -1.26
C HIS A 106 -9.36 -5.22 -2.59
N TYR A 107 -10.46 -4.47 -2.53
CA TYR A 107 -11.08 -3.88 -3.72
C TYR A 107 -10.14 -2.91 -4.45
N ILE A 108 -9.37 -2.12 -3.69
CA ILE A 108 -8.41 -1.18 -4.29
C ILE A 108 -7.29 -1.91 -5.03
N LEU A 109 -6.77 -3.02 -4.48
CA LEU A 109 -5.74 -3.84 -5.15
C LEU A 109 -6.24 -4.44 -6.47
N LEU A 110 -7.50 -4.88 -6.54
CA LEU A 110 -8.13 -5.31 -7.80
C LEU A 110 -8.04 -4.22 -8.87
N LYS A 111 -8.35 -2.97 -8.50
CA LYS A 111 -8.28 -1.84 -9.43
C LYS A 111 -6.87 -1.41 -9.79
N ILE A 112 -5.93 -1.48 -8.85
CA ILE A 112 -4.51 -1.20 -9.11
C ILE A 112 -3.97 -2.11 -10.22
N CYS A 113 -4.28 -3.40 -10.15
CA CYS A 113 -3.79 -4.40 -11.10
C CYS A 113 -4.39 -4.20 -12.51
N GLU A 114 -5.60 -3.66 -12.60
CA GLU A 114 -6.24 -3.30 -13.88
C GLU A 114 -5.65 -2.00 -14.46
N TYR A 115 -5.38 -1.00 -13.62
CA TYR A 115 -5.14 0.37 -14.10
C TYR A 115 -3.66 0.75 -14.26
N TYR A 116 -2.76 0.08 -13.54
CA TYR A 116 -1.37 0.51 -13.43
C TYR A 116 -0.37 -0.59 -13.84
N PRO A 117 -0.33 -0.98 -15.12
CA PRO A 117 0.54 -2.06 -15.60
C PRO A 117 2.05 -1.74 -15.50
N LYS A 118 2.43 -0.47 -15.31
CA LYS A 118 3.83 -0.04 -15.18
C LYS A 118 4.26 0.18 -13.72
N LEU A 119 3.43 -0.20 -12.75
CA LEU A 119 3.69 0.09 -11.35
C LEU A 119 4.95 -0.65 -10.87
N GLU A 120 5.93 0.11 -10.41
CA GLU A 120 7.19 -0.41 -9.86
C GLU A 120 7.20 -0.38 -8.33
N ARG A 121 6.46 0.56 -7.73
CA ARG A 121 6.36 0.71 -6.27
C ARG A 121 4.92 0.92 -5.83
N LEU A 122 4.51 0.09 -4.88
CA LEU A 122 3.24 0.23 -4.16
C LEU A 122 3.50 0.50 -2.69
N THR A 123 2.86 1.54 -2.15
CA THR A 123 2.79 1.80 -0.72
C THR A 123 1.34 1.86 -0.27
N LEU A 124 0.98 0.97 0.66
CA LEU A 124 -0.28 1.03 1.38
C LEU A 124 0.00 1.54 2.80
N HIS A 125 -0.70 2.59 3.21
CA HIS A 125 -0.48 3.23 4.50
C HIS A 125 -1.81 3.46 5.22
N VAL A 126 -1.89 3.04 6.47
CA VAL A 126 -2.98 3.40 7.38
C VAL A 126 -2.49 4.42 8.38
N GLY A 127 -3.34 5.39 8.73
CA GLY A 127 -3.01 6.49 9.62
C GLY A 127 -2.60 6.06 11.04
N PRO A 128 -1.92 6.94 11.80
CA PRO A 128 -1.60 6.70 13.20
C PRO A 128 -2.85 6.41 14.05
N GLY A 129 -2.71 5.52 15.04
CA GLY A 129 -3.81 5.08 15.91
C GLY A 129 -4.71 3.97 15.33
N GLN A 130 -4.58 3.66 14.04
CA GLN A 130 -5.40 2.66 13.34
C GLN A 130 -4.57 1.47 12.85
N ILE A 131 -5.22 0.34 12.55
CA ILE A 131 -4.63 -0.79 11.85
C ILE A 131 -5.56 -1.23 10.73
N GLY A 132 -5.04 -1.30 9.50
CA GLY A 132 -5.80 -1.72 8.33
C GLY A 132 -5.99 -3.22 8.29
N SER A 133 -7.06 -3.65 7.63
CA SER A 133 -7.31 -5.05 7.31
C SER A 133 -7.15 -5.28 5.82
N MET A 134 -6.62 -6.45 5.46
CA MET A 134 -6.64 -6.94 4.07
C MET A 134 -7.83 -7.88 3.81
N ARG A 135 -8.70 -8.10 4.79
CA ARG A 135 -9.91 -8.91 4.60
C ARG A 135 -11.00 -8.06 3.93
N PRO A 136 -11.81 -8.63 3.02
CA PRO A 136 -12.97 -7.93 2.51
C PRO A 136 -13.87 -7.52 3.68
N THR A 137 -14.51 -6.35 3.57
CA THR A 137 -15.51 -5.92 4.55
C THR A 137 -16.69 -6.92 4.57
N PRO A 138 -17.35 -7.15 5.72
CA PRO A 138 -18.39 -8.18 5.88
C PRO A 138 -19.54 -8.09 4.86
N ASP A 139 -19.78 -6.91 4.30
CA ASP A 139 -20.84 -6.67 3.30
C ASP A 139 -20.47 -7.12 1.87
N SER A 140 -19.25 -7.62 1.66
CA SER A 140 -18.78 -8.21 0.40
C SER A 140 -19.38 -9.61 0.23
N THR A 141 -20.46 -9.72 -0.55
CA THR A 141 -21.13 -11.00 -0.88
C THR A 141 -20.29 -11.96 -1.76
N ASN A 142 -19.07 -11.57 -2.14
CA ASN A 142 -18.13 -12.43 -2.85
C ASN A 142 -17.33 -13.31 -1.87
N VAL A 143 -17.89 -14.48 -1.55
CA VAL A 143 -17.32 -15.53 -0.69
C VAL A 143 -16.08 -16.22 -1.30
N THR A 144 -15.62 -15.80 -2.49
CA THR A 144 -14.37 -16.23 -3.10
C THR A 144 -13.17 -15.35 -2.73
N ALA A 145 -13.23 -14.66 -1.59
CA ALA A 145 -12.19 -13.79 -1.01
C ALA A 145 -10.88 -14.53 -0.67
N THR A 146 -10.26 -15.00 -1.73
CA THR A 146 -8.94 -15.60 -1.83
C THR A 146 -7.97 -14.43 -1.78
N ASN A 147 -7.54 -14.12 -0.56
CA ASN A 147 -6.38 -13.28 -0.20
C ASN A 147 -6.00 -12.19 -1.23
N SER A 148 -6.20 -10.93 -0.82
CA SER A 148 -6.00 -9.68 -1.56
C SER A 148 -4.68 -9.54 -2.31
N PHE A 149 -3.63 -10.21 -1.85
CA PHE A 149 -2.32 -10.14 -2.49
C PHE A 149 -2.12 -11.11 -3.66
N SER A 150 -3.07 -12.00 -3.96
CA SER A 150 -3.04 -12.90 -5.14
C SER A 150 -2.74 -12.17 -6.45
N LEU A 151 -3.12 -10.90 -6.54
CA LEU A 151 -3.05 -10.11 -7.75
C LEU A 151 -1.68 -9.44 -7.95
N LEU A 152 -0.80 -9.46 -6.95
CA LEU A 152 0.54 -8.89 -7.09
C LEU A 152 1.37 -9.59 -8.18
N ASN A 153 1.07 -10.85 -8.50
CA ASN A 153 1.71 -11.57 -9.60
C ASN A 153 1.34 -11.00 -10.99
N LYS A 154 0.24 -10.23 -11.10
CA LYS A 154 -0.17 -9.55 -12.35
C LYS A 154 0.61 -8.26 -12.59
N LEU A 155 1.28 -7.74 -11.57
CA LEU A 155 2.10 -6.53 -11.66
C LEU A 155 3.56 -6.91 -11.94
N ASP A 156 3.86 -7.23 -13.20
CA ASP A 156 5.17 -7.72 -13.63
C ASP A 156 6.33 -6.73 -13.37
N LYS A 157 6.03 -5.43 -13.31
CA LYS A 157 7.01 -4.38 -13.01
C LYS A 157 7.21 -4.10 -11.52
N LEU A 158 6.36 -4.63 -10.64
CA LEU A 158 6.40 -4.31 -9.22
C LEU A 158 7.66 -4.89 -8.57
N LYS A 159 8.48 -4.01 -7.99
CA LYS A 159 9.74 -4.33 -7.31
C LYS A 159 9.66 -4.02 -5.82
N ASP A 160 8.98 -2.93 -5.47
CA ASP A 160 8.95 -2.39 -4.11
C ASP A 160 7.53 -2.47 -3.54
N LEU A 161 7.38 -3.19 -2.43
CA LEU A 161 6.14 -3.27 -1.66
C LEU A 161 6.36 -2.71 -0.25
N HIS A 162 5.67 -1.62 0.05
CA HIS A 162 5.66 -1.02 1.38
C HIS A 162 4.26 -1.15 1.98
N LEU A 163 4.19 -1.76 3.17
CA LEU A 163 2.95 -1.93 3.92
C LEU A 163 3.14 -1.25 5.27
N ASN A 164 2.28 -0.28 5.58
CA ASN A 164 2.33 0.44 6.85
C ASN A 164 1.03 0.27 7.62
N ARG A 165 1.14 -0.25 8.85
CA ARG A 165 0.04 -0.40 9.81
C ARG A 165 -1.10 -1.26 9.28
N ILE A 166 -0.77 -2.42 8.73
CA ILE A 166 -1.72 -3.40 8.19
C ILE A 166 -1.57 -4.71 8.97
N ASP A 167 -2.70 -5.35 9.31
CA ASP A 167 -2.69 -6.70 9.85
C ASP A 167 -2.51 -7.73 8.74
N LEU A 168 -1.38 -8.43 8.79
CA LEU A 168 -0.97 -9.46 7.82
C LEU A 168 -1.16 -10.88 8.37
N THR A 169 -1.75 -11.03 9.55
CA THR A 169 -2.00 -12.33 10.19
C THR A 169 -2.98 -13.17 9.37
N GLY A 170 -2.62 -14.42 9.09
CA GLY A 170 -3.45 -15.34 8.30
C GLY A 170 -3.47 -15.09 6.80
N ILE A 171 -2.65 -14.18 6.28
CA ILE A 171 -2.48 -13.98 4.84
C ILE A 171 -1.67 -15.15 4.26
N ASP A 172 -2.23 -15.83 3.26
CA ASP A 172 -1.54 -16.88 2.53
C ASP A 172 -0.66 -16.33 1.40
N TRP A 173 0.59 -16.01 1.71
CA TRP A 173 1.53 -15.42 0.75
C TRP A 173 1.95 -16.34 -0.40
N THR A 174 1.63 -17.64 -0.38
CA THR A 174 2.04 -18.59 -1.44
C THR A 174 1.48 -18.24 -2.81
N ILE A 175 0.29 -17.64 -2.84
CA ILE A 175 -0.39 -17.17 -4.06
C ILE A 175 0.34 -16.05 -4.81
N CYS A 176 1.33 -15.41 -4.18
CA CYS A 176 2.16 -14.38 -4.81
C CYS A 176 3.32 -14.98 -5.62
N GLU A 177 3.36 -16.31 -5.80
CA GLU A 177 4.37 -16.98 -6.60
C GLU A 177 4.45 -16.39 -8.02
N GLY A 178 5.68 -16.20 -8.50
CA GLY A 178 5.95 -15.54 -9.78
C GLY A 178 6.06 -14.01 -9.70
N SER A 179 5.82 -13.39 -8.53
CA SER A 179 6.04 -11.95 -8.36
C SER A 179 7.52 -11.55 -8.46
N ASN A 180 7.77 -10.38 -9.07
CA ASN A 180 9.10 -9.78 -9.22
C ASN A 180 9.52 -8.88 -8.05
N VAL A 181 8.70 -8.81 -7.00
CA VAL A 181 9.01 -8.00 -5.80
C VAL A 181 10.33 -8.45 -5.21
N ASN A 182 11.23 -7.49 -5.05
CA ASN A 182 12.57 -7.70 -4.52
C ASN A 182 12.85 -6.90 -3.24
N TYR A 183 11.95 -5.98 -2.89
CA TYR A 183 12.03 -5.17 -1.69
C TYR A 183 10.67 -5.16 -0.98
N ILE A 184 10.65 -5.64 0.26
CA ILE A 184 9.46 -5.58 1.13
C ILE A 184 9.81 -4.82 2.40
N HIS A 185 8.98 -3.83 2.75
CA HIS A 185 9.11 -3.08 3.98
C HIS A 185 7.78 -3.05 4.72
N LEU A 186 7.78 -3.64 5.91
CA LEU A 186 6.67 -3.65 6.83
C LEU A 186 6.96 -2.63 7.92
N LYS A 187 6.03 -1.70 8.13
CA LYS A 187 6.14 -0.69 9.19
C LYS A 187 4.89 -0.66 10.05
N GLY A 188 4.98 -0.98 11.34
CA GLY A 188 3.80 -0.98 12.21
C GLY A 188 2.80 -2.10 11.89
N CYS A 189 3.18 -3.08 11.08
CA CYS A 189 2.31 -4.21 10.70
C CYS A 189 2.32 -5.29 11.78
N SER A 190 1.22 -6.04 11.88
CA SER A 190 1.19 -7.32 12.61
C SER A 190 1.40 -8.48 11.66
N ILE A 191 2.27 -9.42 12.02
CA ILE A 191 2.59 -10.61 11.21
C ILE A 191 3.06 -11.76 12.11
N ASP A 192 2.65 -12.98 11.79
CA ASP A 192 3.14 -14.19 12.45
C ASP A 192 4.34 -14.82 11.72
N GLY A 193 5.08 -15.70 12.41
CA GLY A 193 6.29 -16.30 11.84
C GLY A 193 6.02 -17.16 10.61
N THR A 194 4.85 -17.78 10.53
CA THR A 194 4.44 -18.60 9.37
C THR A 194 4.24 -17.71 8.14
N GLY A 195 3.60 -16.55 8.29
CA GLY A 195 3.44 -15.56 7.25
C GLY A 195 4.79 -15.04 6.75
N ALA A 196 5.70 -14.72 7.66
CA ALA A 196 7.04 -14.26 7.29
C ALA A 196 7.86 -15.34 6.56
N GLU A 197 7.79 -16.61 7.00
CA GLU A 197 8.40 -17.76 6.31
C GLU A 197 7.85 -17.91 4.90
N LYS A 198 6.53 -17.82 4.74
CA LYS A 198 5.89 -17.88 3.42
C LYS A 198 6.36 -16.74 2.52
N ILE A 199 6.48 -15.51 3.02
CA ILE A 199 7.01 -14.38 2.23
C ILE A 199 8.39 -14.72 1.66
N VAL A 200 9.35 -15.09 2.52
CA VAL A 200 10.72 -15.33 2.05
C VAL A 200 10.84 -16.54 1.12
N ARG A 201 9.93 -17.52 1.24
CA ARG A 201 9.89 -18.68 0.34
C ARG A 201 9.20 -18.38 -0.98
N THR A 202 8.17 -17.54 -1.01
CA THR A 202 7.42 -17.20 -2.22
C THR A 202 8.18 -16.23 -3.11
N PHE A 203 8.68 -15.13 -2.55
CA PHE A 203 9.30 -14.05 -3.34
C PHE A 203 10.76 -14.39 -3.68
N LYS A 204 10.96 -15.16 -4.75
CA LYS A 204 12.29 -15.66 -5.18
C LYS A 204 13.31 -14.56 -5.51
N HIS A 205 12.83 -13.35 -5.83
CA HIS A 205 13.65 -12.19 -6.12
C HIS A 205 13.91 -11.30 -4.90
N LEU A 206 13.35 -11.61 -3.72
CA LEU A 206 13.47 -10.81 -2.51
C LEU A 206 14.94 -10.64 -2.10
N ARG A 207 15.40 -9.38 -2.07
CA ARG A 207 16.74 -8.98 -1.65
C ARG A 207 16.74 -8.23 -0.33
N THR A 208 15.64 -7.58 0.01
CA THR A 208 15.53 -6.82 1.27
C THR A 208 14.16 -7.04 1.88
N PHE A 209 14.14 -7.36 3.17
CA PHE A 209 12.93 -7.51 3.97
C PHE A 209 13.09 -6.81 5.31
N TYR A 210 12.37 -5.71 5.51
CA TYR A 210 12.46 -4.90 6.71
C TYR A 210 11.19 -4.94 7.56
N PHE A 211 11.40 -4.99 8.87
CA PHE A 211 10.39 -4.93 9.91
C PHE A 211 10.69 -3.74 10.82
N ASP A 212 9.92 -2.66 10.69
CA ASP A 212 10.06 -1.47 11.54
C ASP A 212 8.83 -1.31 12.42
N TYR A 213 8.96 -1.21 13.74
CA TYR A 213 7.83 -1.00 14.65
C TYR A 213 6.74 -2.09 14.54
N CYS A 214 7.11 -3.31 14.12
CA CYS A 214 6.18 -4.40 13.83
C CYS A 214 5.77 -5.18 15.10
N TYR A 215 4.55 -5.71 15.05
CA TYR A 215 3.99 -6.61 16.07
C TYR A 215 4.12 -8.06 15.60
N LEU A 216 5.09 -8.78 16.14
CA LEU A 216 5.43 -10.15 15.78
C LEU A 216 4.61 -11.11 16.61
N ARG A 217 3.74 -11.88 15.95
CA ARG A 217 2.73 -12.72 16.61
C ARG A 217 3.06 -14.19 16.56
N GLN A 218 2.43 -14.94 17.46
CA GLN A 218 2.29 -16.39 17.34
C GLN A 218 1.29 -16.75 16.21
N PRO A 219 1.42 -17.94 15.59
CA PRO A 219 2.41 -18.97 15.88
C PRO A 219 3.80 -18.64 15.30
N ARG A 220 4.79 -19.36 15.82
CA ARG A 220 6.16 -19.43 15.28
C ARG A 220 6.97 -18.14 15.44
N ALA A 221 6.82 -17.45 16.57
CA ALA A 221 7.63 -16.26 16.87
C ALA A 221 9.15 -16.54 16.90
N ASP A 222 9.55 -17.81 17.12
CA ASP A 222 10.92 -18.31 17.04
C ASP A 222 11.59 -18.09 15.67
N LEU A 223 10.81 -17.98 14.59
CA LEU A 223 11.35 -17.75 13.24
C LEU A 223 11.91 -16.34 13.02
N PHE A 224 11.56 -15.37 13.86
CA PHE A 224 12.00 -13.99 13.67
C PHE A 224 13.46 -13.73 14.08
N ASP A 225 14.20 -14.75 14.56
CA ASP A 225 15.65 -14.69 14.81
C ASP A 225 16.12 -13.47 15.62
N ILE A 226 15.26 -12.99 16.51
CA ILE A 226 15.56 -11.81 17.33
C ILE A 226 16.74 -12.14 18.25
N ASP A 227 16.86 -13.40 18.64
CA ASP A 227 18.08 -14.00 19.15
C ASP A 227 18.75 -14.85 18.04
N LYS A 228 20.02 -14.56 17.74
CA LYS A 228 20.79 -15.11 16.59
C LYS A 228 21.20 -16.59 16.75
N SER A 229 20.60 -17.29 17.70
CA SER A 229 20.92 -18.68 18.06
C SER A 229 20.06 -19.71 17.35
N SER A 230 18.97 -19.31 16.69
CA SER A 230 18.09 -20.22 15.96
C SER A 230 18.72 -20.72 14.66
N ALA A 231 18.76 -22.04 14.49
CA ALA A 231 19.25 -22.71 13.28
C ALA A 231 18.24 -22.68 12.11
N ASP A 232 17.00 -22.26 12.36
CA ASP A 232 15.87 -22.45 11.45
C ASP A 232 15.08 -21.17 11.10
N GLY A 233 15.49 -19.99 11.59
CA GLY A 233 14.70 -18.79 11.31
C GLY A 233 14.95 -18.16 9.93
N LEU A 234 14.26 -17.04 9.70
CA LEU A 234 14.16 -16.37 8.41
C LEU A 234 15.52 -16.08 7.75
N HIS A 235 16.56 -15.75 8.50
CA HIS A 235 17.88 -15.48 7.91
C HIS A 235 18.50 -16.74 7.28
N TRP A 236 18.24 -17.92 7.86
CA TRP A 236 18.68 -19.20 7.30
C TRP A 236 17.86 -19.60 6.08
N LEU A 237 16.55 -19.35 6.11
CA LEU A 237 15.64 -19.63 5.00
C LEU A 237 15.89 -18.73 3.79
N ALA A 238 16.41 -17.52 4.02
CA ALA A 238 16.57 -16.49 3.00
C ALA A 238 17.97 -15.90 2.99
N ARG A 239 19.02 -16.74 2.93
CA ARG A 239 20.44 -16.31 2.95
C ARG A 239 20.82 -15.25 1.90
N TYR A 240 20.03 -15.14 0.84
CA TYR A 240 20.21 -14.20 -0.26
C TYR A 240 19.49 -12.86 -0.07
N CYS A 241 18.75 -12.71 1.04
CA CYS A 241 17.93 -11.57 1.39
C CYS A 241 18.48 -10.91 2.67
N LYS A 242 18.64 -9.59 2.64
CA LYS A 242 18.92 -8.80 3.82
C LYS A 242 17.64 -8.66 4.64
N ILE A 243 17.61 -9.30 5.81
CA ILE A 243 16.52 -9.16 6.78
C ILE A 243 16.97 -8.23 7.89
N SER A 244 16.14 -7.26 8.29
CA SER A 244 16.46 -6.38 9.41
C SER A 244 15.21 -6.02 10.22
N TYR A 245 15.42 -5.89 11.53
CA TYR A 245 14.41 -5.58 12.52
C TYR A 245 14.78 -4.28 13.21
N HIS A 246 13.81 -3.38 13.35
CA HIS A 246 13.96 -2.13 14.07
C HIS A 246 12.75 -1.92 14.98
N ASP A 247 13.00 -1.82 16.28
CA ASP A 247 12.00 -1.52 17.31
C ASP A 247 10.75 -2.42 17.24
N ILE A 248 10.96 -3.74 17.33
CA ILE A 248 9.90 -4.74 17.19
C ILE A 248 9.29 -5.14 18.54
N HIS A 249 8.00 -5.47 18.53
CA HIS A 249 7.27 -5.97 19.69
C HIS A 249 6.81 -7.40 19.45
N ILE A 250 7.07 -8.32 20.39
CA ILE A 250 6.55 -9.69 20.33
C ILE A 250 5.23 -9.71 21.11
N GLU A 251 4.12 -9.99 20.42
CA GLU A 251 2.82 -10.17 21.06
C GLU A 251 2.62 -11.65 21.38
N GLU A 252 2.76 -12.00 22.66
CA GLU A 252 2.29 -13.29 23.17
C GLU A 252 0.76 -13.25 23.21
N LEU A 253 0.10 -14.15 22.48
CA LEU A 253 -1.33 -14.36 22.65
C LEU A 253 -1.55 -14.76 24.12
N PRO A 254 -2.50 -14.13 24.86
CA PRO A 254 -2.86 -14.63 26.17
C PRO A 254 -3.26 -16.09 26.00
N GLU A 255 -2.60 -16.99 26.73
CA GLU A 255 -3.02 -18.38 26.79
C GLU A 255 -4.54 -18.37 27.03
N LEU A 256 -5.30 -18.96 26.10
CA LEU A 256 -6.63 -19.44 26.40
C LEU A 256 -6.43 -20.41 27.58
N ARG A 257 -6.58 -19.90 28.80
CA ARG A 257 -6.66 -20.73 30.00
C ARG A 257 -7.85 -21.64 29.79
N PHE A 258 -7.60 -22.82 29.25
CA PHE A 258 -8.55 -23.90 29.35
C PHE A 258 -8.75 -24.12 30.85
N PRO A 259 -9.95 -23.90 31.41
CA PRO A 259 -10.19 -24.31 32.78
C PRO A 259 -9.92 -25.81 32.83
N ASN A 260 -9.05 -26.24 33.73
CA ASN A 260 -8.77 -27.64 34.00
C ASN A 260 -10.10 -28.38 34.16
N ILE A 261 -10.53 -29.10 33.13
CA ILE A 261 -11.56 -30.12 33.27
C ILE A 261 -10.85 -31.28 33.95
N LEU A 262 -10.89 -31.29 35.28
CA LEU A 262 -10.69 -32.50 36.05
C LEU A 262 -11.75 -33.50 35.59
N PHE A 263 -11.31 -34.53 34.87
CA PHE A 263 -12.06 -35.78 34.84
C PHE A 263 -11.92 -36.41 36.23
N LEU A 264 -13.01 -36.36 37.00
CA LEU A 264 -13.28 -37.27 38.12
C LEU A 264 -14.09 -38.44 37.58
#